data_AF-A0A2G9RKT4-F1
#
_entry.id   AF-A0A2G9RKT4-F1
#
_cell.length_a   1.000
_cell.length_b   1.000
_cell.length_c   1.000
_cell.angle_alpha   90.00
_cell.angle_beta   90.00
_cell.angle_gamma   90.00
#
_symmetry.space_group_name_H-M   'P 1'
#
loop_
_entity.id
_entity.type
_entity.pdbx_description
1 polymer ?
#
loop_
_entity_poly.entity_id
_entity_poly.type
_entity_poly.pdbx_seq_one_letter_code
_entity_poly.pdbx_strand_id
1 'polypeptide(L)'
;MACSSCDSDSPRDSFTSDSSSKHASPVSSPPKTATLDEIMSTTRDLSNLILAHEIVANENFHMENVDPPKNSLERRVKEIVHKAFWDCLESELKEDPPQYEHAIKLFDEIKEILLSFLSRGTNRLRTQICEVLDVDLIRQQAEHNAVDLPKLGSYIINIMGKLCAPVRDEDVKKLKATGDIVQMLR
;
A
#
# COMPACT_ATOMS: atom_id res chain seq x y z
N MET A 1 44.05 12.95 -53.70
CA MET A 1 44.45 12.10 -54.84
C MET A 1 43.29 11.14 -55.07
N ALA A 2 42.82 11.09 -56.31
CA ALA A 2 41.53 10.56 -56.71
C ALA A 2 41.57 9.06 -57.06
N CYS A 3 40.36 8.47 -57.06
CA CYS A 3 39.86 7.33 -57.86
C CYS A 3 40.51 5.94 -57.70
N SER A 4 39.69 4.90 -57.45
CA SER A 4 38.98 4.21 -58.54
C SER A 4 38.00 3.14 -58.05
N SER A 5 36.97 2.93 -58.87
CA SER A 5 35.75 2.14 -58.70
C SER A 5 35.91 0.69 -59.22
N CYS A 6 34.77 -0.05 -59.22
CA CYS A 6 34.42 -1.31 -59.92
C CYS A 6 34.55 -2.60 -59.09
N ASP A 7 33.65 -3.59 -59.12
CA ASP A 7 32.34 -3.70 -59.75
C ASP A 7 31.55 -4.86 -59.10
N SER A 8 30.26 -4.87 -59.41
CA SER A 8 29.24 -5.84 -58.97
C SER A 8 29.46 -7.25 -59.52
N ASP A 9 28.98 -8.28 -58.82
CA ASP A 9 28.18 -9.33 -59.48
C ASP A 9 27.38 -10.19 -58.47
N SER A 10 26.09 -10.27 -58.74
CA SER A 10 25.13 -11.20 -58.13
C SER A 10 24.97 -12.40 -59.06
N PRO A 11 24.81 -13.63 -58.54
CA PRO A 11 24.07 -14.65 -59.25
C PRO A 11 22.65 -14.75 -58.68
N ARG A 12 21.69 -14.46 -59.57
CA ARG A 12 20.33 -15.02 -59.51
C ARG A 12 20.44 -16.52 -59.79
N ASP A 13 19.84 -17.33 -58.94
CA ASP A 13 19.28 -18.65 -59.24
C ASP A 13 18.73 -19.22 -57.91
N SER A 14 17.60 -19.90 -57.82
CA SER A 14 16.46 -20.11 -58.69
C SER A 14 15.42 -20.76 -57.74
N PHE A 15 14.14 -20.43 -57.91
CA PHE A 15 13.07 -21.02 -57.12
C PHE A 15 12.96 -22.52 -57.42
N THR A 16 13.37 -23.36 -56.48
CA THR A 16 12.91 -24.75 -56.40
C THR A 16 12.28 -24.97 -55.03
N SER A 17 10.96 -24.90 -55.00
CA SER A 17 10.13 -25.45 -53.94
C SER A 17 10.42 -26.94 -53.81
N ASP A 18 10.98 -27.35 -52.67
CA ASP A 18 10.85 -28.72 -52.21
C ASP A 18 10.23 -28.70 -50.81
N SER A 19 8.92 -28.92 -50.79
CA SER A 19 8.15 -29.22 -49.59
C SER A 19 8.73 -30.46 -48.93
N SER A 20 9.46 -30.27 -47.84
CA SER A 20 9.61 -31.31 -46.82
C SER A 20 9.08 -30.76 -45.50
N SER A 21 7.78 -30.91 -45.31
CA SER A 21 7.09 -30.71 -44.04
C SER A 21 7.58 -31.75 -43.03
N LYS A 22 8.77 -31.56 -42.46
CA LYS A 22 9.10 -32.16 -41.17
C LYS A 22 8.39 -31.33 -40.11
N HIS A 23 7.10 -31.62 -39.93
CA HIS A 23 6.37 -31.29 -38.72
C HIS A 23 7.14 -31.92 -37.54
N ALA A 24 8.05 -31.16 -36.93
CA ALA A 24 8.47 -31.42 -35.57
C ALA A 24 7.27 -31.06 -34.69
N SER A 25 6.41 -32.05 -34.43
CA SER A 25 5.41 -31.94 -33.38
C SER A 25 6.12 -31.46 -32.11
N PRO A 26 5.60 -30.45 -31.39
CA PRO A 26 6.16 -30.12 -30.10
C PRO A 26 6.09 -31.38 -29.25
N VAL A 27 7.25 -31.84 -28.76
CA VAL A 27 7.35 -33.00 -27.88
C VAL A 27 6.53 -32.66 -26.64
N SER A 28 5.31 -33.21 -26.59
CA SER A 28 4.42 -33.08 -25.45
C SER A 28 5.08 -33.78 -24.27
N SER A 29 5.46 -32.99 -23.26
CA SER A 29 5.92 -33.54 -22.00
C SER A 29 4.79 -34.36 -21.39
N PRO A 30 5.06 -35.51 -20.75
CA PRO A 30 4.03 -36.27 -20.03
C PRO A 30 3.25 -35.32 -19.09
N PRO A 31 1.91 -35.41 -19.02
CA PRO A 31 1.12 -34.53 -18.16
C PRO A 31 1.59 -34.72 -16.72
N LYS A 32 2.22 -33.68 -16.17
CA LYS A 32 2.53 -33.63 -14.75
C LYS A 32 1.19 -33.62 -14.02
N THR A 33 0.96 -34.60 -13.15
CA THR A 33 -0.21 -34.61 -12.29
C THR A 33 -0.11 -33.40 -11.35
N ALA A 34 -0.95 -32.40 -11.56
CA ALA A 34 -1.01 -31.24 -10.68
C ALA A 34 -1.40 -31.68 -9.27
N THR A 35 -0.66 -31.20 -8.28
CA THR A 35 -1.01 -31.45 -6.87
C THR A 35 -2.21 -30.59 -6.48
N LEU A 36 -2.98 -31.02 -5.46
CA LEU A 36 -4.10 -30.23 -4.95
C LEU A 36 -3.64 -28.82 -4.53
N ASP A 37 -2.49 -28.72 -3.88
CA ASP A 37 -1.90 -27.44 -3.43
C ASP A 37 -1.60 -26.50 -4.61
N GLU A 38 -1.10 -27.04 -5.72
CA GLU A 38 -0.83 -26.29 -6.95
C GLU A 38 -2.14 -25.77 -7.58
N ILE A 39 -3.20 -26.58 -7.57
CA ILE A 39 -4.54 -26.16 -8.04
C ILE A 39 -5.11 -25.04 -7.15
N MET A 40 -4.94 -25.14 -5.82
CA MET A 40 -5.39 -24.10 -4.90
C MET A 40 -4.59 -22.81 -5.06
N SER A 41 -3.27 -22.88 -5.25
CA SER A 41 -2.42 -21.72 -5.50
C SER A 41 -2.84 -21.02 -6.80
N THR A 42 -2.94 -21.77 -7.89
CA THR A 42 -3.31 -21.23 -9.21
C THR A 42 -4.71 -20.61 -9.22
N THR A 43 -5.66 -21.17 -8.46
CA THR A 43 -7.00 -20.58 -8.29
C THR A 43 -6.92 -19.21 -7.60
N ARG A 44 -6.08 -19.06 -6.58
CA ARG A 44 -5.85 -17.75 -5.93
C ARG A 44 -5.16 -16.77 -6.89
N ASP A 45 -4.15 -17.22 -7.62
CA ASP A 45 -3.41 -16.38 -8.56
C ASP A 45 -4.33 -15.87 -9.69
N LEU A 46 -5.20 -16.73 -10.22
CA LEU A 46 -6.20 -16.35 -11.21
C LEU A 46 -7.21 -15.36 -10.64
N SER A 47 -7.68 -15.57 -9.40
CA SER A 47 -8.57 -14.64 -8.72
C SER A 47 -7.93 -13.26 -8.54
N ASN A 48 -6.65 -13.22 -8.14
CA ASN A 48 -5.88 -11.99 -8.00
C ASN A 48 -5.69 -11.28 -9.35
N LEU A 49 -5.48 -12.04 -10.44
CA LEU A 49 -5.35 -11.48 -11.78
C LEU A 49 -6.67 -10.88 -12.28
N ILE A 50 -7.80 -11.57 -12.06
CA ILE A 50 -9.13 -11.03 -12.39
C ILE A 50 -9.38 -9.76 -11.60
N LEU A 51 -9.09 -9.76 -10.30
CA LEU A 51 -9.25 -8.57 -9.46
C LEU A 51 -8.37 -7.41 -9.95
N ALA A 52 -7.10 -7.67 -10.28
CA ALA A 52 -6.20 -6.66 -10.83
C ALA A 52 -6.73 -6.10 -12.16
N HIS A 53 -7.31 -6.96 -13.02
CA HIS A 53 -7.97 -6.52 -14.24
C HIS A 53 -9.17 -5.62 -13.96
N GLU A 54 -10.06 -5.99 -13.04
CA GLU A 54 -11.19 -5.14 -12.64
C GLU A 54 -10.73 -3.79 -12.09
N ILE A 55 -9.72 -3.77 -11.22
CA ILE A 55 -9.16 -2.52 -10.67
C ILE A 55 -8.63 -1.60 -11.78
N VAL A 56 -8.02 -2.16 -12.83
CA VAL A 56 -7.39 -1.36 -13.89
C VAL A 56 -8.37 -0.98 -15.00
N ALA A 57 -9.25 -1.89 -15.40
CA ALA A 57 -10.09 -1.75 -16.59
C ALA A 57 -11.49 -1.15 -16.28
N ASN A 58 -11.97 -1.27 -15.05
CA ASN A 58 -13.30 -0.81 -14.67
C ASN A 58 -13.21 0.44 -13.78
N GLU A 59 -13.42 1.61 -14.38
CA GLU A 59 -13.40 2.90 -13.68
C GLU A 59 -14.44 2.99 -12.53
N ASN A 60 -15.49 2.19 -12.59
CA ASN A 60 -16.54 2.13 -11.57
C ASN A 60 -16.26 1.07 -10.50
N PHE A 61 -15.13 0.36 -10.55
CA PHE A 61 -14.80 -0.63 -9.53
C PHE A 61 -14.64 0.05 -8.17
N HIS A 62 -15.44 -0.39 -7.20
CA HIS A 62 -15.33 0.04 -5.81
C HIS A 62 -15.45 -1.15 -4.87
N MET A 63 -14.67 -1.14 -3.79
CA MET A 63 -14.90 -2.06 -2.67
C MET A 63 -16.00 -1.48 -1.79
N GLU A 64 -17.12 -2.21 -1.62
CA GLU A 64 -18.14 -1.80 -0.65
C GLU A 64 -17.59 -1.99 0.77
N ASN A 65 -17.60 -0.90 1.55
CA ASN A 65 -17.43 -1.00 2.98
C ASN A 65 -18.71 -1.61 3.56
N VAL A 66 -18.61 -2.83 4.08
CA VAL A 66 -19.73 -3.49 4.76
C VAL A 66 -19.86 -2.89 6.16
N ASP A 67 -20.55 -1.76 6.25
CA ASP A 67 -20.89 -1.20 7.55
C ASP A 67 -21.99 -2.05 8.22
N PRO A 68 -21.87 -2.33 9.54
CA PRO A 68 -22.88 -3.08 10.26
C PRO A 68 -24.22 -2.35 10.18
N PRO A 69 -25.39 -3.00 10.11
CA PRO A 69 -26.66 -2.32 9.86
C PRO A 69 -26.98 -1.16 10.82
N LYS A 70 -27.56 -0.06 10.30
CA LYS A 70 -28.56 0.81 10.96
C LYS A 70 -28.62 0.75 12.49
N ASN A 71 -29.43 -0.21 12.92
CA ASN A 71 -29.90 -0.37 14.28
C ASN A 71 -29.30 -1.63 14.94
N SER A 72 -28.17 -2.11 14.42
CA SER A 72 -27.49 -3.28 14.99
C SER A 72 -26.83 -2.91 16.32
N LEU A 73 -26.80 -3.88 17.24
CA LEU A 73 -26.02 -3.77 18.46
C LEU A 73 -24.53 -3.56 18.15
N GLU A 74 -24.01 -4.25 17.14
CA GLU A 74 -22.62 -4.14 16.67
C GLU A 74 -22.24 -2.70 16.34
N ARG A 75 -23.06 -1.99 15.54
CA ARG A 75 -22.81 -0.59 15.22
C ARG A 75 -22.77 0.28 16.47
N ARG A 76 -23.74 0.11 17.37
CA ARG A 76 -23.80 0.88 18.62
C ARG A 76 -22.56 0.65 19.48
N VAL A 77 -22.12 -0.60 19.60
CA VAL A 77 -20.91 -0.94 20.35
C VAL A 77 -19.68 -0.29 19.70
N LYS A 78 -19.53 -0.37 18.37
CA LYS A 78 -18.44 0.27 17.62
C LYS A 78 -18.42 1.79 17.88
N GLU A 79 -19.56 2.46 17.75
CA GLU A 79 -19.67 3.91 17.97
C GLU A 79 -19.30 4.32 19.41
N ILE A 80 -19.79 3.58 20.42
CA ILE A 80 -19.49 3.87 21.83
C ILE A 80 -18.00 3.67 22.13
N VAL A 81 -17.40 2.58 21.64
CA VAL A 81 -15.98 2.29 21.89
C VAL A 81 -15.08 3.31 21.19
N HIS A 82 -15.34 3.63 19.92
CA HIS A 82 -14.61 4.67 19.20
C HIS A 82 -14.73 6.01 19.92
N LYS A 83 -15.94 6.39 20.36
CA LYS A 83 -16.14 7.64 21.10
C LYS A 83 -15.34 7.63 22.41
N ALA A 84 -15.44 6.57 23.20
CA ALA A 84 -14.76 6.47 24.49
C ALA A 84 -13.24 6.62 24.35
N PHE A 85 -12.64 6.04 23.30
CA PHE A 85 -11.21 6.22 23.02
C PHE A 85 -10.85 7.69 22.81
N TRP A 86 -11.57 8.41 21.94
CA TRP A 86 -11.32 9.81 21.65
C TRP A 86 -11.60 10.71 22.86
N ASP A 87 -12.66 10.42 23.63
CA ASP A 87 -12.97 11.15 24.87
C ASP A 87 -11.83 10.99 25.91
N CYS A 88 -11.25 9.79 26.03
CA CYS A 88 -10.11 9.55 26.92
C CYS A 88 -8.86 10.27 26.45
N LEU A 89 -8.52 10.17 25.15
CA LEU A 89 -7.37 10.88 24.56
C LEU A 89 -7.50 12.40 24.77
N GLU A 90 -8.68 12.96 24.50
CA GLU A 90 -8.92 14.39 24.67
C GLU A 90 -8.83 14.81 26.14
N SER A 91 -9.33 13.99 27.06
CA SER A 91 -9.22 14.23 28.50
C SER A 91 -7.75 14.24 28.95
N GLU A 92 -6.97 13.23 28.58
CA GLU A 92 -5.56 13.08 28.94
C GLU A 92 -4.71 14.28 28.49
N LEU A 93 -4.93 14.74 27.25
CA LEU A 93 -4.19 15.88 26.70
C LEU A 93 -4.58 17.23 27.33
N LYS A 94 -5.73 17.31 28.01
CA LYS A 94 -6.21 18.51 28.72
C LYS A 94 -5.79 18.55 30.19
N GLU A 95 -5.20 17.48 30.72
CA GLU A 95 -4.68 17.47 32.10
C GLU A 95 -3.48 18.42 32.26
N ASP A 96 -3.15 18.76 33.51
CA ASP A 96 -2.00 19.59 33.88
C ASP A 96 -1.17 18.89 34.98
N PRO A 97 -0.02 18.26 34.66
CA PRO A 97 0.58 18.15 33.32
C PRO A 97 -0.18 17.17 32.40
N PRO A 98 -0.09 17.33 31.07
CA PRO A 98 -0.77 16.43 30.12
C PRO A 98 -0.30 14.98 30.24
N GLN A 99 -1.23 14.05 30.06
CA GLN A 99 -0.95 12.62 29.95
C GLN A 99 -0.98 12.19 28.48
N TYR A 100 -0.16 11.20 28.10
CA TYR A 100 0.04 10.81 26.70
C TYR A 100 -0.22 9.32 26.43
N GLU A 101 -0.79 8.58 27.38
CA GLU A 101 -0.94 7.12 27.28
C GLU A 101 -1.71 6.68 26.04
N HIS A 102 -2.87 7.30 25.74
CA HIS A 102 -3.63 6.97 24.53
C HIS A 102 -2.96 7.50 23.26
N ALA A 103 -2.28 8.65 23.33
CA ALA A 103 -1.56 9.21 22.19
C ALA A 103 -0.41 8.29 21.75
N ILE A 104 0.36 7.75 22.70
CA ILE A 104 1.47 6.83 22.44
C ILE A 104 0.97 5.55 21.78
N LYS A 105 -0.12 4.96 22.28
CA LYS A 105 -0.75 3.78 21.65
C LYS A 105 -1.19 4.07 20.23
N LEU A 106 -1.82 5.23 20.01
CA LEU A 106 -2.25 5.66 18.68
C LEU A 106 -1.07 5.79 17.71
N PHE A 107 0.04 6.39 18.15
CA PHE A 107 1.22 6.53 17.29
C PHE A 107 1.86 5.18 16.95
N ASP A 108 1.86 4.23 17.88
CA ASP A 108 2.31 2.85 17.62
C ASP A 108 1.42 2.15 16.59
N GLU A 109 0.10 2.24 16.74
CA GLU A 109 -0.85 1.70 15.76
C GLU A 109 -0.68 2.33 14.37
N ILE A 110 -0.56 3.68 14.31
CA ILE A 110 -0.34 4.40 13.05
C ILE A 110 0.98 3.97 12.40
N LYS A 111 2.06 3.82 13.19
CA LYS A 111 3.35 3.34 12.69
C LYS A 111 3.19 1.97 12.03
N GLU A 112 2.55 1.01 12.70
CA GLU A 112 2.34 -0.32 12.15
C GLU A 112 1.49 -0.30 10.87
N ILE A 113 0.43 0.52 10.83
CA ILE A 113 -0.39 0.72 9.62
C ILE A 113 0.46 1.29 8.48
N LEU A 114 1.23 2.34 8.72
CA LEU A 114 2.09 2.95 7.70
C LEU A 114 3.12 1.96 7.17
N LEU A 115 3.71 1.15 8.05
CA LEU A 115 4.66 0.11 7.68
C LEU A 115 4.03 -1.04 6.90
N SER A 116 2.74 -1.31 7.10
CA SER A 116 2.01 -2.37 6.38
C SER A 116 1.85 -2.08 4.88
N PHE A 117 1.85 -0.80 4.48
CA PHE A 117 1.80 -0.39 3.07
C PHE A 117 3.14 -0.57 2.35
N LEU A 118 4.23 -0.77 3.10
CA LEU A 118 5.57 -0.87 2.54
C LEU A 118 5.99 -2.32 2.37
N SER A 119 6.63 -2.63 1.24
CA SER A 119 7.26 -3.94 1.05
C SER A 119 8.30 -4.21 2.13
N ARG A 120 8.40 -5.48 2.58
CA ARG A 120 9.29 -5.93 3.67
C ARG A 120 10.79 -5.75 3.41
N GLY A 121 11.20 -5.27 2.23
CA GLY A 121 12.59 -4.98 1.92
C GLY A 121 13.09 -3.67 2.55
N THR A 122 14.41 -3.50 2.59
CA THR A 122 15.04 -2.26 3.05
C THR A 122 14.66 -1.12 2.12
N ASN A 123 13.74 -0.26 2.58
CA ASN A 123 13.38 0.96 1.90
C ASN A 123 13.61 2.14 2.85
N ARG A 124 14.20 3.22 2.32
CA ARG A 124 14.56 4.43 3.07
C ARG A 124 13.38 5.01 3.86
N LEU A 125 12.18 4.90 3.30
CA LEU A 125 10.96 5.41 3.92
C LEU A 125 10.59 4.65 5.20
N ARG A 126 10.72 3.32 5.19
CA ARG A 126 10.53 2.45 6.37
C ARG A 126 11.47 2.85 7.50
N THR A 127 12.77 3.01 7.20
CA THR A 127 13.74 3.46 8.20
C THR A 127 13.35 4.81 8.78
N GLN A 128 12.97 5.77 7.93
CA GLN A 128 12.54 7.09 8.37
C GLN A 128 11.28 7.03 9.27
N ILE A 129 10.29 6.19 8.92
CA ILE A 129 9.09 5.98 9.74
C ILE A 129 9.47 5.42 11.11
N CYS A 130 10.32 4.39 11.16
CA CYS A 130 10.76 3.79 12.41
C CYS A 130 11.54 4.76 13.30
N GLU A 131 12.37 5.63 12.72
CA GLU A 131 13.18 6.62 13.44
C GLU A 131 12.32 7.77 14.01
N VAL A 132 11.34 8.26 13.26
CA VAL A 132 10.50 9.39 13.71
C VAL A 132 9.37 8.92 14.62
N LEU A 133 8.74 7.78 14.32
CA LEU A 133 7.73 7.13 15.16
C LEU A 133 8.38 6.04 16.03
N ASP A 134 9.42 6.42 16.76
CA ASP A 134 10.03 5.57 17.77
C ASP A 134 9.21 5.67 19.07
N VAL A 135 8.49 4.61 19.40
CA VAL A 135 7.53 4.58 20.52
C VAL A 135 8.25 4.66 21.86
N ASP A 136 9.44 4.06 21.97
CA ASP A 136 10.23 4.12 23.20
C ASP A 136 10.74 5.55 23.42
N LEU A 137 11.19 6.21 22.35
CA LEU A 137 11.59 7.62 22.40
C LEU A 137 10.42 8.55 22.72
N ILE A 138 9.25 8.36 22.11
CA ILE A 138 8.06 9.18 22.37
C ILE A 138 7.62 9.00 23.83
N ARG A 139 7.68 7.77 24.37
CA ARG A 139 7.38 7.50 25.78
C ARG A 139 8.35 8.25 26.71
N GLN A 140 9.65 8.20 26.42
CA GLN A 140 10.65 8.97 27.18
C GLN A 140 10.39 10.48 27.11
N GLN A 141 10.00 11.00 25.94
CA GLN A 141 9.62 12.41 25.81
C GLN A 141 8.38 12.74 26.64
N ALA A 142 7.40 11.83 26.75
CA ALA A 142 6.18 12.03 27.52
C ALA A 142 6.47 12.13 29.03
N GLU A 143 7.33 11.26 29.55
CA GLU A 143 7.78 11.28 30.96
C GLU A 143 8.43 12.62 31.36
N HIS A 144 8.98 13.34 30.38
CA HIS A 144 9.62 14.64 30.56
C HIS A 144 8.81 15.83 30.03
N ASN A 145 7.54 15.65 29.66
CA ASN A 145 6.67 16.69 29.08
C ASN A 145 7.28 17.39 27.84
N ALA A 146 8.01 16.62 27.02
CA ALA A 146 8.76 17.11 25.86
C ALA A 146 8.20 16.63 24.51
N VAL A 147 7.03 15.98 24.50
CA VAL A 147 6.42 15.44 23.27
C VAL A 147 5.89 16.60 22.40
N ASP A 148 6.29 16.61 21.13
CA ASP A 148 5.78 17.54 20.13
C ASP A 148 4.74 16.84 19.24
N LEU A 149 3.50 16.79 19.74
CA LEU A 149 2.37 16.17 19.02
C LEU A 149 2.09 16.82 17.65
N PRO A 150 2.08 18.16 17.50
CA PRO A 150 1.89 18.78 16.19
C PRO A 150 2.92 18.35 15.14
N LYS A 151 4.19 18.20 15.54
CA LYS A 151 5.26 17.74 14.66
C LYS A 151 5.08 16.27 14.26
N LEU A 152 4.74 15.39 15.22
CA LEU A 152 4.44 13.98 14.95
C LEU A 152 3.25 13.83 14.00
N GLY A 153 2.17 14.57 14.25
CA GLY A 153 0.99 14.61 13.38
C GLY A 153 1.29 15.09 11.97
N SER A 154 2.01 16.20 11.85
CA SER A 154 2.43 16.74 10.55
C SER A 154 3.30 15.76 9.78
N TYR A 155 4.17 15.02 10.47
CA TYR A 155 4.97 13.98 9.85
C TYR A 155 4.10 12.85 9.30
N ILE A 156 3.15 12.34 10.10
CA ILE A 156 2.21 11.28 9.68
C ILE A 156 1.41 11.71 8.46
N ILE A 157 0.82 12.90 8.46
CA ILE A 157 0.06 13.45 7.32
C ILE A 157 0.93 13.52 6.06
N ASN A 158 2.20 13.92 6.20
CA ASN A 158 3.14 13.96 5.09
C ASN A 158 3.50 12.56 4.56
N ILE A 159 3.58 11.54 5.42
CA ILE A 159 3.75 10.15 4.97
C ILE A 159 2.47 9.65 4.29
N MET A 160 1.29 9.93 4.84
CA MET A 160 0.01 9.59 4.23
C MET A 160 -0.10 10.19 2.81
N GLY A 161 0.27 11.46 2.63
CA GLY A 161 0.28 12.09 1.30
C GLY A 161 1.21 11.43 0.28
N LYS A 162 2.19 10.63 0.71
CA LYS A 162 3.07 9.85 -0.19
C LYS A 162 2.55 8.44 -0.46
N LEU A 163 1.74 7.88 0.44
CA LEU A 163 1.28 6.48 0.38
C LEU A 163 -0.19 6.36 -0.06
N CYS A 164 -0.97 7.43 0.04
CA CYS A 164 -2.38 7.42 -0.31
C CYS A 164 -2.62 7.38 -1.82
N ALA A 165 -3.73 6.75 -2.21
CA ALA A 165 -4.25 6.84 -3.56
C ALA A 165 -4.78 8.26 -3.84
N PRO A 166 -4.73 8.75 -5.10
CA PRO A 166 -5.09 10.13 -5.46
C PRO A 166 -6.49 10.57 -4.99
N VAL A 167 -7.45 9.64 -4.90
CA VAL A 167 -8.81 9.92 -4.42
C VAL A 167 -8.84 10.47 -2.98
N ARG A 168 -7.80 10.20 -2.17
CA ARG A 168 -7.70 10.66 -0.78
C ARG A 168 -6.89 11.96 -0.62
N ASP A 169 -6.35 12.52 -1.70
CA ASP A 169 -5.47 13.70 -1.61
C ASP A 169 -6.18 14.91 -1.01
N GLU A 170 -7.45 15.12 -1.36
CA GLU A 170 -8.25 16.22 -0.79
C GLU A 170 -8.51 16.03 0.71
N ASP A 171 -8.69 14.80 1.18
CA ASP A 171 -8.90 14.53 2.60
C ASP A 171 -7.59 14.72 3.39
N VAL A 172 -6.46 14.28 2.83
CA VAL A 172 -5.12 14.55 3.42
C VAL A 172 -4.84 16.06 3.50
N LYS A 173 -5.24 16.83 2.48
CA LYS A 173 -5.11 18.30 2.49
C LYS A 173 -5.97 18.94 3.57
N LYS A 174 -7.22 18.49 3.75
CA LYS A 174 -8.11 18.98 4.82
C LYS A 174 -7.53 18.70 6.20
N LEU A 175 -7.00 17.48 6.42
CA LEU A 175 -6.34 17.12 7.69
C LEU A 175 -5.18 18.06 8.02
N LYS A 176 -4.37 18.45 7.02
CA LYS A 176 -3.26 19.37 7.20
C LYS A 176 -3.69 20.79 7.63
N ALA A 177 -4.92 21.18 7.33
CA ALA A 177 -5.47 22.50 7.69
C ALA A 177 -6.10 22.52 9.09
N THR A 178 -6.24 21.36 9.76
CA THR A 178 -6.80 21.25 11.10
C THR A 178 -5.81 21.79 12.14
N GLY A 179 -6.24 22.76 12.95
CA GLY A 179 -5.40 23.36 14.00
C GLY A 179 -5.47 22.67 15.36
N ASP A 180 -6.48 21.82 15.58
CA ASP A 180 -6.66 21.07 16.82
C ASP A 180 -6.02 19.67 16.73
N ILE A 181 -5.21 19.30 17.72
CA ILE A 181 -4.44 18.07 17.68
C ILE A 181 -5.31 16.81 17.74
N VAL A 182 -6.40 16.84 18.53
CA VAL A 182 -7.30 15.69 18.67
C VAL A 182 -8.11 15.51 17.39
N GLN A 183 -8.62 16.59 16.82
CA GLN A 183 -9.32 16.55 15.53
C GLN A 183 -8.41 16.12 14.39
N MET A 184 -7.12 16.47 14.44
CA MET A 184 -6.15 16.05 13.43
C MET A 184 -5.81 14.56 13.54
N LEU A 185 -5.78 14.00 14.75
CA LEU A 185 -5.50 12.58 14.99
C LEU A 185 -6.69 11.65 14.68
N ARG A 186 -7.91 12.19 14.65
CA ARG A 186 -9.17 11.46 14.49
C ARG A 186 -9.51 11.06 13.06
#